data_AF-A0A0D6LNA3-F1
#
_entry.id   AF-A0A0D6LNA3-F1
#
_cell.length_a   1.000
_cell.length_b   1.000
_cell.length_c   1.000
_cell.angle_alpha   90.00
_cell.angle_beta   90.00
_cell.angle_gamma   90.00
#
_symmetry.space_group_name_H-M   'P 1'
#
loop_
_entity.id
_entity.type
_entity.pdbx_description
1 polymer ?
#
loop_
_entity_poly.entity_id
_entity_poly.type
_entity_poly.pdbx_seq_one_letter_code
_entity_poly.pdbx_strand_id
1 'polypeptide(L)'
;MTSQIYIADGIVGNELFPTPIRNLGYSFLQIWNRAGVVVSPFVFYSMDLWIALPYCIMTFLCVIDTVAFECLLPETKGRHLVEHMPGPEKRLLKSRKFRESSKKMEGLIASATDTKPSI
;
A
#
# COMPACT_ATOMS: atom_id res chain seq x y z
N MET A 1 -25.49 -0.50 -6.83
CA MET A 1 -24.24 -0.02 -7.45
C MET A 1 -23.11 -0.02 -6.43
N THR A 2 -23.16 0.80 -5.37
CA THR A 2 -22.08 0.90 -4.35
C THR A 2 -21.79 -0.40 -3.60
N SER A 3 -22.82 -1.21 -3.31
CA SER A 3 -22.64 -2.50 -2.64
C SER A 3 -21.86 -3.53 -3.46
N GLN A 4 -22.00 -3.52 -4.79
CA GLN A 4 -21.30 -4.44 -5.67
C GLN A 4 -19.81 -4.12 -5.72
N ILE A 5 -19.46 -2.83 -5.77
CA ILE A 5 -18.07 -2.37 -5.75
C ILE A 5 -17.40 -2.80 -4.45
N TYR A 6 -18.08 -2.59 -3.31
CA TYR A 6 -17.54 -2.97 -2.01
C TYR A 6 -17.28 -4.48 -1.87
N ILE A 7 -18.19 -5.30 -2.39
CA ILE A 7 -18.01 -6.76 -2.38
C ILE A 7 -16.87 -7.18 -3.32
N ALA A 8 -16.79 -6.59 -4.52
CA ALA A 8 -15.76 -6.89 -5.50
C ALA A 8 -14.35 -6.58 -4.96
N ASP A 9 -14.16 -5.43 -4.33
CA ASP A 9 -12.88 -5.03 -3.73
C ASP A 9 -12.44 -6.03 -2.64
N GLY A 10 -13.38 -6.46 -1.79
CA GLY A 10 -13.12 -7.48 -0.77
C GLY A 10 -12.72 -8.85 -1.34
N ILE A 11 -13.27 -9.24 -2.49
CA ILE A 11 -12.93 -10.50 -3.18
C ILE A 11 -11.56 -10.38 -3.85
N VAL A 12 -11.30 -9.30 -4.60
CA VAL A 12 -10.03 -9.06 -5.29
C VAL A 12 -8.86 -9.02 -4.31
N GLY A 13 -9.02 -8.33 -3.17
CA GLY A 13 -8.01 -8.34 -2.11
C GLY A 13 -7.76 -9.74 -1.53
N ASN A 14 -8.77 -10.60 -1.51
CA ASN A 14 -8.65 -11.98 -1.02
C ASN A 14 -7.98 -12.92 -2.04
N GLU A 15 -8.03 -12.60 -3.33
CA GLU A 15 -7.37 -13.34 -4.41
C GLU A 15 -5.91 -12.91 -4.60
N LEU A 16 -5.61 -11.62 -4.39
CA LEU A 16 -4.27 -11.06 -4.61
C LEU A 16 -3.28 -11.41 -3.49
N PHE A 17 -3.76 -11.55 -2.25
CA PHE A 17 -2.91 -11.78 -1.08
C PHE A 17 -3.05 -13.20 -0.52
N PRO A 18 -1.94 -13.97 -0.37
CA PRO A 18 -1.98 -15.26 0.29
C PRO A 18 -2.36 -15.10 1.78
N THR A 19 -3.03 -16.12 2.32
CA THR A 19 -3.59 -16.16 3.69
C THR A 19 -2.67 -15.60 4.79
N PRO A 20 -1.34 -15.84 4.82
CA PRO A 20 -0.47 -15.31 5.86
C PRO A 20 -0.34 -13.77 5.90
N ILE A 21 -0.54 -13.08 4.77
CA ILE A 21 -0.41 -11.61 4.69
C ILE A 21 -1.73 -10.89 4.46
N ARG A 22 -2.81 -11.65 4.22
CA ARG A 22 -4.15 -11.10 3.97
C ARG A 22 -4.65 -10.21 5.11
N ASN A 23 -4.44 -10.58 6.37
CA ASN A 23 -4.84 -9.75 7.51
C ASN A 23 -4.09 -8.41 7.55
N LEU A 24 -2.83 -8.38 7.09
CA LEU A 24 -2.04 -7.15 6.99
C LEU A 24 -2.56 -6.26 5.85
N GLY A 25 -2.88 -6.85 4.70
CA GLY A 25 -3.51 -6.14 3.57
C GLY A 25 -4.86 -5.52 3.96
N TYR A 26 -5.73 -6.29 4.62
CA TYR A 26 -7.00 -5.78 5.14
C TYR A 26 -6.83 -4.66 6.16
N SER A 27 -5.85 -4.77 7.06
CA SER A 27 -5.56 -3.71 8.03
C SER A 27 -5.11 -2.43 7.34
N PHE A 28 -4.31 -2.53 6.29
CA PHE A 28 -3.87 -1.38 5.50
C PHE A 28 -5.02 -0.70 4.77
N LEU A 29 -5.90 -1.47 4.12
CA LEU A 29 -7.11 -0.94 3.47
C LEU A 29 -8.01 -0.20 4.46
N GLN A 30 -8.16 -0.72 5.68
CA GLN A 30 -8.95 -0.08 6.73
C GLN A 30 -8.34 1.24 7.22
N ILE A 31 -7.01 1.37 7.25
CA ILE A 31 -6.35 2.65 7.55
C ILE A 31 -6.66 3.68 6.47
N TRP A 32 -6.58 3.28 5.20
CA TRP A 32 -6.90 4.15 4.07
C TRP A 32 -8.36 4.61 4.08
N ASN A 33 -9.29 3.69 4.37
CA ASN A 33 -10.72 4.02 4.53
C ASN A 33 -10.92 5.09 5.61
N ARG A 34 -10.29 4.92 6.78
CA ARG A 34 -10.35 5.91 7.87
C ARG A 34 -9.73 7.25 7.49
N ALA A 35 -8.62 7.25 6.74
CA ALA A 35 -8.03 8.48 6.24
C ALA A 35 -9.02 9.24 5.34
N GLY A 36 -9.72 8.55 4.44
CA GLY A 36 -10.77 9.13 3.61
C GLY A 36 -11.90 9.77 4.43
N VAL A 37 -12.35 9.11 5.51
CA VAL A 37 -13.37 9.67 6.42
C VAL A 37 -12.88 10.94 7.11
N VAL A 38 -11.61 10.98 7.54
CA VAL A 38 -11.01 12.18 8.16
C VAL A 38 -10.89 13.32 7.15
N VAL A 39 -10.57 13.03 5.89
CA VAL A 39 -10.42 14.04 4.82
C VAL A 39 -11.78 14.56 4.33
N SER A 40 -12.84 13.75 4.41
CA SER A 40 -14.20 14.09 3.95
C SER A 40 -14.68 15.50 4.36
N PRO A 41 -14.72 15.89 5.65
CA PRO A 41 -15.20 17.21 6.05
C PRO A 41 -14.39 18.37 5.44
N PHE A 42 -13.09 18.19 5.21
CA PHE A 42 -12.25 19.22 4.58
C PHE A 42 -12.61 19.45 3.12
N VAL A 43 -13.00 18.39 2.41
CA VAL A 43 -13.50 18.51 1.03
C VAL A 43 -14.82 19.27 1.02
N PHE A 44 -15.73 19.00 1.97
CA PHE A 44 -17.00 19.74 2.05
C PHE A 44 -16.82 21.20 2.50
N TYR A 45 -15.80 21.53 3.28
CA TYR A 45 -15.49 22.92 3.62
C TYR A 45 -15.13 23.76 2.38
N SER A 46 -14.59 23.14 1.33
CA SER A 46 -14.31 23.84 0.06
C SER A 46 -15.57 24.33 -0.68
N MET A 47 -16.77 23.91 -0.26
CA MET A 47 -18.05 24.37 -0.77
C MET A 47 -18.28 25.88 -0.53
N ASP A 48 -17.69 26.43 0.54
CA ASP A 48 -17.83 27.85 0.90
C ASP A 48 -17.17 28.79 -0.13
N LEU A 49 -16.18 28.29 -0.89
CA LEU A 49 -15.56 29.01 -2.01
C LEU A 49 -16.41 28.89 -3.29
N TRP A 50 -16.89 27.68 -3.60
CA TRP A 50 -17.69 27.42 -4.79
C TRP A 50 -18.52 26.14 -4.65
N ILE A 51 -19.84 26.26 -4.83
CA ILE A 51 -20.83 25.17 -4.63
C ILE A 51 -20.48 23.88 -5.39
N ALA A 52 -19.85 23.99 -6.57
CA ALA A 52 -19.53 22.87 -7.46
C ALA A 52 -18.18 22.21 -7.17
N LEU A 53 -17.29 22.88 -6.43
CA LEU A 53 -15.92 22.46 -6.16
C LEU A 53 -15.81 21.11 -5.46
N PRO A 54 -16.56 20.81 -4.37
CA PRO A 54 -16.49 19.49 -3.73
C PRO A 54 -16.90 18.37 -4.70
N TYR A 55 -17.89 18.61 -5.56
CA TYR A 55 -18.32 17.63 -6.55
C TYR A 55 -17.26 17.38 -7.62
N CYS A 56 -16.55 18.42 -8.06
CA CYS A 56 -15.41 18.28 -8.97
C CYS A 56 -14.28 17.46 -8.35
N ILE A 57 -13.95 17.72 -7.07
CA ILE A 57 -12.93 16.95 -6.34
C ILE A 57 -13.32 15.48 -6.24
N MET A 58 -14.56 15.19 -5.83
CA MET A 58 -15.04 13.81 -5.70
C MET A 58 -15.05 13.08 -7.05
N THR A 59 -15.44 13.77 -8.12
CA THR A 59 -15.41 13.21 -9.48
C THR A 59 -13.98 12.90 -9.90
N PHE A 60 -13.03 13.80 -9.66
CA PHE A 60 -11.62 13.58 -9.97
C PHE A 60 -11.03 12.40 -9.20
N LEU A 61 -11.35 12.29 -7.91
CA LEU A 61 -10.94 11.15 -7.08
C LEU A 61 -11.51 9.83 -7.61
N CYS A 62 -12.79 9.79 -8.00
CA CYS A 62 -13.39 8.59 -8.60
C CYS A 62 -12.75 8.21 -9.93
N VAL A 63 -12.39 9.18 -10.78
CA VAL A 63 -11.72 8.92 -12.05
C VAL A 63 -10.32 8.36 -11.80
N ILE A 64 -9.55 8.93 -10.86
CA ILE A 64 -8.25 8.39 -10.48
C ILE A 64 -8.39 6.97 -9.95
N ASP A 65 -9.33 6.72 -9.05
CA ASP A 65 -9.57 5.39 -8.48
C ASP A 65 -9.89 4.36 -9.56
N THR A 66 -10.78 4.70 -10.49
CA THR A 66 -11.16 3.83 -11.62
C THR A 66 -9.96 3.52 -12.52
N VAL A 67 -9.20 4.55 -12.92
CA VAL A 67 -8.01 4.38 -13.77
C VAL A 67 -6.93 3.59 -13.06
N ALA A 68 -6.70 3.87 -11.77
CA ALA A 68 -5.74 3.14 -10.97
C ALA A 68 -6.15 1.67 -10.83
N PHE A 69 -7.42 1.40 -10.59
CA PHE A 69 -7.94 0.04 -10.50
C PHE A 69 -7.74 -0.71 -11.82
N GLU A 70 -8.07 -0.11 -12.96
CA GLU A 70 -7.87 -0.76 -14.28
C GLU A 70 -6.40 -0.95 -14.65
N CYS A 71 -5.51 -0.03 -14.28
CA CYS A 71 -4.10 -0.07 -14.67
C CYS A 71 -3.22 -0.87 -13.70
N LEU A 72 -3.47 -0.79 -12.39
CA LEU A 72 -2.66 -1.46 -11.36
C LEU A 72 -3.14 -2.88 -11.08
N LEU A 73 -4.39 -3.22 -11.41
CA LEU A 73 -4.91 -4.55 -11.21
C LEU A 73 -4.71 -5.39 -12.49
N PRO A 74 -3.63 -6.20 -12.58
CA PRO A 74 -3.52 -7.18 -13.65
C PRO A 74 -4.67 -8.18 -13.52
N GLU A 75 -5.26 -8.61 -14.64
CA GLU A 75 -6.37 -9.57 -14.70
C GLU A 75 -6.12 -10.77 -13.75
N THR A 76 -6.81 -10.77 -12.60
CA THR A 76 -6.71 -11.82 -11.57
C THR A 76 -7.61 -13.01 -11.89
N LYS A 77 -8.56 -12.85 -12.82
CA LYS A 77 -9.56 -13.85 -13.17
C LYS A 77 -8.93 -15.08 -13.83
N GLY A 78 -8.85 -16.18 -13.09
CA GLY A 78 -8.45 -17.50 -13.62
C GLY A 78 -6.99 -17.90 -13.42
N ARG A 79 -6.20 -17.16 -12.64
CA ARG A 79 -4.87 -17.64 -12.21
C ARG A 79 -5.00 -18.49 -10.94
N HIS A 80 -4.26 -19.60 -10.90
CA HIS A 80 -4.23 -20.50 -9.76
C HIS A 80 -3.71 -19.75 -8.52
N LEU A 81 -4.51 -19.68 -7.45
CA LEU A 81 -4.12 -19.01 -6.21
C LEU A 81 -2.81 -19.60 -5.71
N VAL A 82 -1.79 -18.75 -5.54
CA VAL A 82 -0.56 -19.14 -4.87
C VAL A 82 -0.87 -19.18 -3.37
N GLU A 83 -1.46 -20.28 -2.90
CA GLU A 83 -1.77 -20.48 -1.47
C GLU A 83 -0.51 -20.46 -0.59
N HIS A 84 0.66 -20.70 -1.18
CA HIS A 84 1.88 -20.99 -0.44
C HIS A 84 2.90 -19.87 -0.59
N MET A 85 3.23 -19.26 0.55
CA MET A 85 4.36 -18.35 0.67
C MET A 85 5.66 -19.13 0.37
N PRO A 86 6.70 -18.51 -0.24
CA PRO A 86 7.99 -19.17 -0.43
C PRO A 86 8.48 -19.75 0.90
N GLY A 87 8.97 -20.98 0.86
CA GLY A 87 9.28 -21.79 2.03
C GLY A 87 10.14 -21.08 3.08
N PRO A 88 10.04 -21.48 4.37
CA PRO A 88 10.70 -20.83 5.50
C PRO A 88 12.20 -20.61 5.29
N GLU A 89 12.89 -21.54 4.63
CA GLU A 89 14.30 -21.45 4.25
C GLU A 89 14.66 -20.17 3.47
N LYS A 90 13.83 -19.75 2.50
CA LYS A 90 14.09 -18.55 1.67
C LYS A 90 13.81 -17.26 2.43
N ARG A 91 12.87 -17.29 3.38
CA ARG A 91 12.55 -16.15 4.27
C ARG A 91 13.65 -15.90 5.29
N LEU A 92 14.15 -16.95 5.93
CA LEU A 92 15.26 -16.85 6.88
C LEU A 92 16.54 -16.35 6.21
N LEU A 93 16.83 -16.83 5.00
CA LEU A 93 17.99 -16.37 4.23
C LEU A 93 17.88 -14.89 3.84
N LYS A 94 16.68 -14.40 3.49
CA LYS A 94 16.45 -12.98 3.19
C LYS A 94 16.63 -12.10 4.43
N SER A 95 16.08 -12.51 5.57
CA SER A 95 16.28 -11.81 6.86
C SER A 95 17.74 -11.83 7.33
N ARG A 96 18.47 -12.93 7.11
CA ARG A 96 19.91 -13.02 7.42
C ARG A 96 20.74 -12.08 6.54
N LYS A 97 20.54 -12.09 5.23
CA LYS A 97 21.24 -11.18 4.29
C LYS A 97 21.00 -9.71 4.61
N PHE A 98 19.76 -9.33 4.96
CA PHE A 98 19.43 -7.95 5.33
C PHE A 98 20.16 -7.51 6.60
N ARG A 99 20.23 -8.40 7.60
CA ARG A 99 20.92 -8.15 8.87
C ARG A 99 22.44 -8.06 8.72
N GLU A 100 23.03 -8.85 7.83
CA GLU A 100 24.46 -8.75 7.46
C GLU A 100 24.77 -7.44 6.72
N SER A 101 23.90 -7.02 5.80
CA SER A 101 24.07 -5.76 5.07
C SER A 101 23.97 -4.53 5.99
N SER A 102 23.09 -4.57 7.00
CA SER A 102 22.97 -3.50 8.01
C SER A 102 24.26 -3.36 8.82
N LYS A 103 24.82 -4.48 9.30
CA LYS A 103 26.09 -4.48 10.04
C LYS A 103 27.27 -4.00 9.20
N LYS A 104 27.30 -4.38 7.91
CA LYS A 104 28.35 -3.93 6.99
C LYS A 104 28.27 -2.42 6.73
N MET A 105 27.06 -1.88 6.63
CA MET A 105 26.82 -0.44 6.47
C MET A 105 27.17 0.34 7.74
N GLU A 106 26.83 -0.18 8.93
CA GLU A 106 27.26 0.40 10.22
C GLU A 106 28.79 0.43 10.36
N GLY A 107 29.49 -0.64 9.94
CA GLY A 107 30.96 -0.68 9.94
C GLY A 107 31.60 0.29 8.94
N LEU A 108 31.00 0.49 7.76
CA LEU A 108 31.43 1.48 6.77
C LEU A 108 31.24 2.92 7.26
N ILE A 109 30.12 3.19 7.94
CA ILE A 109 29.83 4.49 8.54
C ILE A 109 30.82 4.79 9.67
N ALA A 110 31.10 3.80 10.54
CA ALA A 110 32.10 3.94 11.60
C ALA A 110 33.52 4.21 11.05
N SER A 111 33.90 3.54 9.95
CA SER A 111 35.19 3.78 9.27
C SER A 111 35.28 5.14 8.58
N ALA A 112 34.17 5.66 8.06
CA ALA A 112 34.12 6.97 7.42
C ALA A 112 34.14 8.13 8.45
N THR A 113 33.63 7.90 9.66
CA THR A 113 33.71 8.88 10.75
C THR A 113 35.10 9.02 11.36
N ASP A 114 35.96 7.99 11.24
CA ASP A 114 37.36 8.03 11.70
C ASP A 114 38.34 8.67 10.69
N THR A 115 37.90 8.93 9.45
CA THR A 115 38.72 9.56 8.39
C THR A 115 38.38 11.04 8.18
N LYS A 116 37.94 11.75 9.24
CA LYS A 116 37.89 13.21 9.19
C LYS A 116 39.31 13.74 9.42
N PRO A 117 39.92 14.47 8.47
CA PRO A 117 41.26 15.01 8.67
C PRO A 117 41.20 15.99 9.84
N SER A 118 42.09 15.77 10.82
CA SER A 118 42.48 16.76 11.81
C SER A 118 42.95 18.01 11.06
N ILE A 119 42.10 19.05 11.06
CA ILE A 119 42.57 20.43 10.94
C ILE A 119 43.09 20.83 12.31
#